data_AF-A0A9E5TER4-F1
#
_entry.id   AF-A0A9E5TER4-F1
#
_cell.length_a   1.000
_cell.length_b   1.000
_cell.length_c   1.000
_cell.angle_alpha   90.00
_cell.angle_beta   90.00
_cell.angle_gamma   90.00
#
_symmetry.space_group_name_H-M   'P 1'
#
loop_
_entity.id
_entity.type
_entity.pdbx_description
1 polymer ?
#
loop_
_entity_poly.entity_id
_entity_poly.type
_entity_poly.pdbx_seq_one_letter_code
_entity_poly.pdbx_strand_id
1 'polypeptide(L)'
;VIKGMAKIGLCDGREDSPTYRQTQSIAATEYNGLLIQIPPLVWHGYMVLGNEPAYIVNVPTEHYDRKDPDELRVDPFDNDFGFEWEPKSR
;
A
#
# COMPACT_ATOMS: atom_id res chain seq x y z
N VAL A 1 -10.59 -0.98 -2.83
CA VAL A 1 -11.18 0.37 -2.95
C VAL A 1 -12.66 0.20 -3.25
N ILE A 2 -13.55 0.81 -2.46
CA ILE A 2 -15.00 0.66 -2.62
C ILE A 2 -15.68 1.93 -3.18
N LYS A 3 -14.97 3.06 -3.20
CA LYS A 3 -15.38 4.33 -3.81
C LYS A 3 -14.14 5.13 -4.21
N GLY A 4 -14.20 5.86 -5.31
CA GLY A 4 -13.08 6.65 -5.84
C GLY A 4 -11.96 5.78 -6.43
N MET A 5 -10.74 6.33 -6.48
CA MET A 5 -9.58 5.66 -7.06
C MET A 5 -8.33 5.87 -6.21
N ALA A 6 -7.49 4.86 -6.10
CA ALA A 6 -6.22 4.95 -5.38
C ALA A 6 -5.12 4.14 -6.07
N LYS A 7 -3.89 4.67 -6.02
CA LYS A 7 -2.66 3.95 -6.30
C LYS A 7 -2.21 3.31 -5.01
N ILE A 8 -2.14 1.99 -4.99
CA ILE A 8 -1.64 1.21 -3.87
C ILE A 8 -0.18 0.89 -4.16
N GLY A 9 0.71 1.39 -3.31
CA GLY A 9 2.13 1.09 -3.38
C GLY A 9 2.48 -0.08 -2.49
N LEU A 10 3.35 -0.96 -2.98
CA LEU A 10 3.87 -2.12 -2.29
C LEU A 10 5.40 -2.11 -2.37
N CYS A 11 6.07 -2.48 -1.29
CA CYS A 11 7.52 -2.74 -1.26
C CYS A 11 7.78 -4.02 -0.46
N ASP A 12 8.55 -4.94 -1.03
CA ASP A 12 8.89 -6.20 -0.37
C ASP A 12 9.97 -6.01 0.69
N GLY A 13 9.59 -6.04 1.98
CA GLY A 13 10.49 -5.91 3.11
C GLY A 13 11.05 -7.24 3.63
N ARG A 14 10.77 -8.37 2.99
CA ARG A 14 11.23 -9.70 3.43
C ARG A 14 12.66 -9.94 2.97
N GLU A 15 13.62 -9.95 3.89
CA GLU A 15 15.06 -10.02 3.57
C GLU A 15 15.45 -11.27 2.76
N ASP A 16 14.81 -12.40 3.01
CA ASP A 16 15.06 -13.66 2.30
C ASP A 16 14.29 -13.78 0.95
N SER A 17 13.52 -12.76 0.56
CA SER A 17 12.70 -12.80 -0.64
C SER A 17 13.54 -12.53 -1.91
N PRO A 18 13.29 -13.26 -3.02
CA PRO A 18 13.93 -12.96 -4.31
C PRO A 18 13.55 -11.58 -4.87
N THR A 19 12.47 -10.98 -4.34
CA THR A 19 12.01 -9.63 -4.70
C THR A 19 12.27 -8.61 -3.60
N TYR A 20 13.16 -8.88 -2.64
CA TYR A 20 13.51 -7.93 -1.58
C TYR A 20 13.82 -6.53 -2.13
N ARG A 21 13.19 -5.52 -1.52
CA ARG A 21 13.20 -4.09 -1.91
C ARG A 21 12.63 -3.77 -3.29
N GLN A 22 12.05 -4.75 -4.01
CA GLN A 22 11.30 -4.43 -5.23
C GLN A 22 9.98 -3.78 -4.86
N THR A 23 9.59 -2.83 -5.70
CA THR A 23 8.34 -2.08 -5.56
C THR A 23 7.34 -2.47 -6.64
N GLN A 24 6.05 -2.38 -6.30
CA GLN A 24 4.95 -2.59 -7.21
C GLN A 24 3.85 -1.58 -6.93
N SER A 25 3.21 -1.07 -7.98
CA SER A 25 2.01 -0.24 -7.84
C SER A 25 0.80 -0.90 -8.47
N ILE A 26 -0.35 -0.80 -7.81
CA ILE A 26 -1.64 -1.28 -8.30
C ILE A 26 -2.62 -0.10 -8.31
N ALA A 27 -3.23 0.19 -9.45
CA ALA A 27 -4.34 1.13 -9.52
C ALA A 27 -5.65 0.39 -9.19
N ALA A 28 -6.27 0.76 -8.07
CA ALA A 28 -7.56 0.21 -7.63
C ALA A 28 -8.63 1.30 -7.72
N THR A 29 -9.77 0.98 -8.33
CA THR A 29 -10.85 1.93 -8.60
C THR A 29 -12.18 1.34 -8.17
N GLU A 30 -13.18 2.19 -7.95
CA GLU A 30 -14.55 1.73 -7.68
C GLU A 30 -15.18 0.96 -8.86
N TYR A 31 -14.70 1.20 -10.08
CA TYR A 31 -15.14 0.50 -11.29
C TYR A 31 -14.45 -0.86 -11.48
N ASN A 32 -13.34 -1.09 -10.77
CA ASN A 32 -12.58 -2.33 -10.80
C ASN A 32 -12.26 -2.77 -9.36
N GLY A 33 -13.25 -3.39 -8.73
CA GLY A 33 -13.13 -3.89 -7.35
C GLY A 33 -12.07 -4.98 -7.25
N LEU A 34 -10.90 -4.60 -6.72
CA LEU A 34 -9.80 -5.52 -6.43
C LEU A 34 -9.78 -5.91 -4.95
N LEU A 35 -9.63 -7.21 -4.69
CA LEU A 35 -9.18 -7.72 -3.39
C LEU A 35 -7.67 -7.95 -3.49
N ILE A 36 -6.90 -7.23 -2.66
CA ILE A 36 -5.44 -7.30 -2.65
C ILE A 36 -5.02 -7.95 -1.34
N GLN A 37 -4.36 -9.09 -1.43
CA GLN A 37 -3.79 -9.77 -0.28
C GLN A 37 -2.32 -9.35 -0.12
N ILE A 38 -1.97 -8.85 1.06
CA ILE A 38 -0.64 -8.34 1.36
C ILE A 38 -0.01 -9.24 2.43
N PRO A 39 1.07 -9.97 2.12
CA PRO A 39 1.76 -10.81 3.10
C PRO A 39 2.43 -9.99 4.21
N PRO A 40 2.72 -10.60 5.39
CA PRO A 40 3.52 -9.96 6.42
C PRO A 40 4.86 -9.45 5.88
N LEU A 41 5.31 -8.31 6.42
CA LEU A 41 6.56 -7.62 6.04
C LEU A 41 6.61 -7.09 4.59
N VAL A 42 5.49 -7.12 3.86
CA VAL A 42 5.33 -6.29 2.67
C VAL A 42 4.78 -4.93 3.10
N TRP A 43 5.58 -3.90 2.89
CA TRP A 43 5.18 -2.52 3.17
C TRP A 43 4.13 -2.08 2.16
N HIS A 44 3.11 -1.36 2.62
CA HIS A 44 2.08 -0.86 1.73
C HIS A 44 1.58 0.52 2.13
N GLY A 45 1.13 1.27 1.14
CA GLY A 45 0.51 2.58 1.32
C GLY A 45 -0.41 2.91 0.15
N TYR A 46 -1.12 4.02 0.23
CA TYR A 46 -2.05 4.43 -0.81
C TYR A 46 -2.02 5.94 -1.06
N MET A 47 -2.16 6.31 -2.32
CA MET A 47 -2.33 7.68 -2.79
C MET A 47 -3.65 7.77 -3.55
N VAL A 48 -4.47 8.78 -3.23
CA VAL A 48 -5.71 9.04 -3.98
C VAL A 48 -5.39 9.42 -5.42
N LEU A 49 -6.08 8.80 -6.37
CA LEU A 49 -6.02 9.15 -7.78
C LEU A 49 -7.28 9.94 -8.15
N GLY A 50 -7.12 11.17 -8.63
CA GLY A 50 -8.22 12.04 -9.03
C GLY A 50 -8.70 12.97 -7.91
N ASN A 51 -9.90 13.53 -8.11
CA ASN A 51 -10.40 14.66 -7.32
C ASN A 51 -11.42 14.26 -6.25
N GLU A 52 -11.81 13.00 -6.21
CA GLU A 52 -12.80 12.48 -5.25
C GLU A 52 -12.12 11.65 -4.16
N PRO A 53 -12.65 11.64 -2.92
CA PRO A 53 -12.10 10.81 -1.85
C PRO A 53 -12.15 9.32 -2.20
N ALA A 54 -11.05 8.62 -1.94
CA ALA A 54 -11.00 7.16 -2.04
C ALA A 54 -11.35 6.51 -0.70
N TYR A 55 -12.19 5.48 -0.74
CA TYR A 55 -12.59 4.70 0.43
C TYR A 55 -11.96 3.31 0.34
N ILE A 56 -11.15 2.97 1.35
CA ILE A 56 -10.41 1.71 1.44
C ILE A 56 -10.90 0.94 2.66
N VAL A 57 -11.17 -0.34 2.47
CA VAL A 57 -11.51 -1.27 3.55
C VAL A 57 -10.34 -2.22 3.68
N ASN A 58 -9.66 -2.16 4.82
CA ASN A 58 -8.64 -3.13 5.20
C ASN A 58 -9.28 -4.20 6.09
N VAL A 59 -8.94 -5.46 5.83
CA VAL A 59 -9.41 -6.61 6.60
C VAL A 59 -8.16 -7.30 7.17
N PRO A 60 -7.64 -6.84 8.32
CA PRO A 60 -6.46 -7.44 8.92
C PRO A 60 -6.78 -8.85 9.44
N THR A 61 -5.77 -9.72 9.47
CA THR A 61 -5.89 -11.08 9.98
C THR A 61 -6.11 -11.11 11.50
N GLU A 62 -5.46 -10.20 12.22
CA GLU A 62 -5.50 -10.06 13.67
C GLU A 62 -5.98 -8.66 14.07
N HIS A 63 -6.45 -8.52 15.31
CA HIS A 63 -6.83 -7.22 15.84
C HIS A 63 -5.59 -6.42 16.26
N TYR A 64 -5.64 -5.11 16.00
CA TYR A 64 -4.61 -4.17 16.45
C TYR A 64 -4.44 -4.17 17.98
N ASP A 65 -3.20 -4.34 18.46
CA ASP A 65 -2.87 -4.24 19.88
C ASP A 65 -2.45 -2.81 20.24
N ARG A 66 -3.27 -2.14 21.05
CA ARG A 66 -2.98 -0.75 21.48
C ARG A 66 -1.87 -0.65 22.53
N LYS A 67 -1.63 -1.71 23.30
CA LYS A 67 -0.63 -1.71 24.38
C LYS A 67 0.76 -1.97 23.83
N ASP A 68 0.83 -2.80 22.79
CA ASP A 68 2.05 -3.11 22.05
C ASP A 68 1.75 -3.04 20.54
N PRO A 69 1.79 -1.83 19.93
CA PRO A 69 1.45 -1.62 18.54
C PRO A 69 2.19 -2.57 17.59
N ASP A 70 1.43 -3.41 16.90
CA ASP A 70 1.90 -4.39 15.92
C ASP A 70 2.09 -3.79 14.50
N GLU A 71 1.78 -2.50 14.33
CA GLU A 71 1.90 -1.78 13.07
C GLU A 71 3.26 -1.09 12.94
N LEU A 72 4.06 -1.52 11.96
CA LEU A 72 5.27 -0.81 11.56
C LEU A 72 4.93 0.33 10.59
N ARG A 73 5.55 1.49 10.80
CA ARG A 73 5.36 2.66 9.93
C ARG A 73 6.71 3.21 9.47
N VAL A 74 6.71 3.71 8.24
CA VAL A 74 7.82 4.45 7.65
C VAL A 74 7.26 5.71 6.99
N ASP A 75 8.08 6.76 6.89
CA ASP A 75 7.72 7.93 6.10
C ASP A 75 7.57 7.52 4.62
N PRO A 76 6.51 7.94 3.90
CA PRO A 76 6.30 7.55 2.51
C PRO A 76 7.31 8.15 1.52
N PHE A 77 8.00 9.25 1.86
CA PHE A 77 8.95 9.95 1.00
C PHE A 77 10.40 9.88 1.50
N ASP A 78 10.61 9.88 2.82
CA ASP A 78 11.92 9.77 3.46
C ASP A 78 12.17 8.32 3.92
N ASN A 79 12.51 7.45 2.95
CA ASN A 79 12.77 6.02 3.18
C ASN A 79 13.70 5.42 2.12
N ASP A 80 14.13 4.18 2.36
CA ASP A 80 15.05 3.44 1.47
C ASP A 80 14.36 2.58 0.39
N PHE A 81 13.04 2.72 0.20
CA PHE A 81 12.26 1.87 -0.72
C PHE A 81 12.22 2.41 -2.16
N GLY A 82 12.48 3.70 -2.36
CA GLY A 82 12.49 4.31 -3.69
C GLY A 82 11.15 4.20 -4.44
N PHE A 83 10.03 4.12 -3.71
CA PHE A 83 8.71 4.04 -4.33
C PHE A 83 8.30 5.39 -4.93
N GLU A 84 7.98 5.39 -6.22
CA GLU A 84 7.50 6.59 -6.90
C GLU A 84 5.99 6.77 -6.70
N TRP A 85 5.59 7.72 -5.85
CA TRP A 85 4.18 8.01 -5.60
C TRP A 85 3.53 8.75 -6.76
N GLU A 86 4.16 9.83 -7.21
CA GLU A 86 3.58 10.74 -8.18
C GLU A 86 3.31 10.06 -9.53
N PRO A 87 2.14 10.30 -10.15
CA PRO A 87 1.89 9.89 -11.52
C PRO A 87 2.86 10.61 -12.45
N LYS A 88 3.58 9.86 -13.31
CA LYS A 88 4.40 10.45 -14.36
C LYS A 88 3.54 10.68 -15.60
N SER A 89 3.66 11.87 -16.20
CA SER A 89 3.24 12.05 -17.60
C SER A 89 4.17 11.24 -18.49
N ARG A 90 3.65 10.83 -19.66
CA ARG A 90 4.48 10.23 -20.71
C ARG A 90 5.46 11.25 -21.30
#